data_AF-A0A1Z8Q2U5-F1
#
_entry.id   AF-A0A1Z8Q2U5-F1
#
_cell.length_a   1.000
_cell.length_b   1.000
_cell.length_c   1.000
_cell.angle_alpha   90.00
_cell.angle_beta   90.00
_cell.angle_gamma   90.00
#
_symmetry.space_group_name_H-M   'P 1'
#
loop_
_entity.id
_entity.type
_entity.pdbx_description
1 polymer ?
#
loop_
_entity_poly.entity_id
_entity_poly.type
_entity_poly.pdbx_seq_one_letter_code
_entity_poly.pdbx_strand_id
1 'polypeptide(L)'
;MDRLLITHDMRTELKQLRKKTGWGYIAMCQRLKEQGGPALLYATLQKIENGDLVTIGADDWNAIIQIYKNLPLELHGAKNGVKRKNTIPVSSELRDMLSELFSGQISPRIILKDPNAPRKLSVGRLHALKSGKLLSISPDEEAFLRASYSSLKNHSKSDT
;
A
#
# COMPACT_ATOMS: atom_id res chain seq x y z
N MET A 1 -29.88 14.66 -9.18
CA MET A 1 -29.34 13.32 -8.88
C MET A 1 -30.21 12.68 -7.83
N ASP A 2 -30.91 11.62 -8.21
CA ASP A 2 -31.82 10.91 -7.31
C ASP A 2 -31.02 10.17 -6.25
N ARG A 3 -31.42 10.35 -4.98
CA ARG A 3 -30.76 9.75 -3.82
C ARG A 3 -31.59 8.57 -3.33
N LEU A 4 -30.94 7.42 -3.20
CA LEU A 4 -31.52 6.22 -2.61
C LEU A 4 -31.19 6.16 -1.12
N LEU A 5 -32.19 5.77 -0.33
CA LEU A 5 -32.00 5.40 1.07
C LEU A 5 -31.38 4.00 1.14
N ILE A 6 -30.25 3.88 1.84
CA ILE A 6 -29.53 2.60 1.96
C ILE A 6 -30.22 1.74 3.02
N THR A 7 -30.97 0.73 2.55
CA THR A 7 -31.68 -0.24 3.39
C THR A 7 -30.73 -1.30 3.95
N HIS A 8 -31.19 -2.07 4.94
CA HIS A 8 -30.45 -3.22 5.46
C HIS A 8 -30.16 -4.28 4.37
N ASP A 9 -31.13 -4.53 3.49
CA ASP A 9 -31.01 -5.52 2.42
C ASP A 9 -29.94 -5.12 1.41
N MET A 10 -29.85 -3.84 1.05
CA MET A 10 -28.78 -3.32 0.19
C MET A 10 -27.39 -3.56 0.80
N ARG A 11 -27.22 -3.30 2.10
CA ARG A 11 -25.94 -3.55 2.80
C ARG A 11 -25.59 -5.03 2.79
N THR A 12 -26.59 -5.88 3.01
CA THR A 12 -26.44 -7.32 3.00
C THR A 12 -26.09 -7.85 1.60
N GLU A 13 -26.74 -7.34 0.56
CA GLU A 13 -26.45 -7.67 -0.84
C GLU A 13 -25.00 -7.33 -1.18
N LEU A 14 -24.55 -6.10 -0.88
CA LEU A 14 -23.17 -5.67 -1.12
C LEU A 14 -22.17 -6.59 -0.41
N LYS A 15 -22.43 -6.93 0.85
CA LYS A 15 -21.59 -7.84 1.65
C LYS A 15 -21.53 -9.24 1.07
N GLN A 16 -22.67 -9.78 0.62
CA GLN A 16 -22.74 -11.10 0.01
C GLN A 16 -22.00 -11.12 -1.33
N LEU A 17 -22.19 -10.11 -2.18
CA LEU A 17 -21.48 -9.99 -3.46
C LEU A 17 -19.97 -9.88 -3.27
N ARG A 18 -19.52 -9.08 -2.30
CA ARG A 18 -18.11 -8.97 -1.93
C ARG A 18 -17.53 -10.32 -1.50
N LYS A 19 -18.23 -11.05 -0.65
CA LYS A 19 -17.80 -12.39 -0.19
C LYS A 19 -17.80 -13.41 -1.32
N LYS A 20 -18.83 -13.41 -2.18
CA LYS A 20 -18.98 -14.34 -3.31
C LYS A 20 -17.87 -14.14 -4.34
N THR A 21 -17.60 -12.89 -4.70
CA THR A 21 -16.58 -12.57 -5.73
C THR A 21 -15.17 -12.52 -5.17
N GLY A 22 -14.99 -12.35 -3.86
CA GLY A 22 -13.69 -12.18 -3.23
C GLY A 22 -13.01 -10.83 -3.52
N TRP A 23 -13.66 -9.91 -4.24
CA TRP A 23 -13.11 -8.60 -4.58
C TRP A 23 -13.24 -7.61 -3.44
N GLY A 24 -12.12 -7.02 -3.01
CA GLY A 24 -12.13 -5.93 -2.03
C GLY A 24 -12.56 -4.59 -2.63
N TYR A 25 -12.98 -3.65 -1.77
CA TYR A 25 -13.47 -2.33 -2.20
C TYR A 25 -12.49 -1.52 -3.03
N ILE A 26 -11.18 -1.67 -2.79
CA ILE A 26 -10.16 -0.95 -3.58
C ILE A 26 -10.18 -1.40 -5.03
N ALA A 27 -10.18 -2.72 -5.28
CA ALA A 27 -10.24 -3.29 -6.62
C ALA A 27 -11.56 -2.92 -7.31
N MET A 28 -12.65 -2.94 -6.54
CA MET A 28 -13.97 -2.55 -7.02
C MET A 28 -14.02 -1.09 -7.50
N CYS A 29 -13.55 -0.15 -6.67
CA CYS A 29 -13.48 1.28 -7.03
C CYS A 29 -12.57 1.53 -8.23
N GLN A 30 -11.47 0.79 -8.35
CA GLN A 30 -10.60 0.89 -9.51
C GLN A 30 -11.31 0.45 -10.79
N ARG A 31 -12.03 -0.68 -10.75
CA ARG A 31 -12.78 -1.19 -11.90
C ARG A 31 -13.94 -0.29 -12.30
N LEU A 32 -14.65 0.29 -11.33
CA LEU A 32 -15.65 1.33 -11.57
C LEU A 32 -15.05 2.47 -12.39
N LYS A 33 -13.88 2.98 -11.97
CA LYS A 33 -13.18 4.05 -12.68
C LYS A 33 -12.75 3.64 -14.09
N GLU A 34 -12.23 2.44 -14.27
CA GLU A 34 -11.81 1.91 -15.58
C GLU A 34 -12.99 1.79 -16.56
N GLN A 35 -14.21 1.54 -16.07
CA GLN A 35 -15.42 1.45 -16.87
C GLN A 35 -16.15 2.80 -17.04
N GLY A 36 -15.53 3.92 -16.64
CA GLY A 36 -16.15 5.25 -16.73
C GLY A 36 -17.27 5.49 -15.71
N GLY A 37 -17.37 4.63 -14.70
CA GLY A 37 -18.31 4.77 -13.60
C GLY A 37 -17.90 5.84 -12.58
N PRO A 38 -18.67 5.97 -11.48
CA PRO A 38 -18.44 7.02 -10.49
C PRO A 38 -17.11 6.85 -9.77
N ALA A 39 -16.45 7.97 -9.49
CA ALA A 39 -15.17 8.04 -8.77
C ALA A 39 -15.36 7.84 -7.25
N LEU A 40 -15.85 6.67 -6.86
CA LEU A 40 -16.10 6.33 -5.46
C LEU A 40 -14.81 5.98 -4.72
N LEU A 41 -14.74 6.39 -3.45
CA LEU A 41 -13.68 5.97 -2.55
C LEU A 41 -14.04 4.62 -1.89
N TYR A 42 -13.04 3.78 -1.64
CA TYR A 42 -13.24 2.51 -0.94
C TYR A 42 -13.89 2.71 0.44
N ALA A 43 -13.57 3.82 1.12
CA ALA A 43 -14.16 4.19 2.40
C ALA A 43 -15.67 4.43 2.29
N THR A 44 -16.16 4.91 1.15
CA THR A 44 -17.60 5.07 0.91
C THR A 44 -18.29 3.71 0.90
N LEU A 45 -17.74 2.73 0.17
CA LEU A 45 -18.30 1.37 0.13
C LEU A 45 -18.26 0.69 1.51
N GLN A 46 -17.19 0.92 2.27
CA GLN A 46 -17.08 0.42 3.64
C GLN A 46 -18.13 1.04 4.57
N LYS A 47 -18.38 2.35 4.48
CA LYS A 47 -19.44 3.03 5.23
C LYS A 47 -20.83 2.50 4.86
N ILE A 48 -21.07 2.16 3.59
CA ILE A 48 -22.33 1.51 3.17
C ILE A 48 -22.47 0.16 3.87
N GLU A 49 -21.49 -0.74 3.75
CA GLU A 49 -21.56 -2.08 4.35
C GLU A 49 -21.73 -2.03 5.88
N ASN A 50 -21.05 -1.10 6.55
CA ASN A 50 -21.15 -0.90 8.01
C ASN A 50 -22.46 -0.22 8.44
N GLY A 51 -23.15 0.44 7.52
CA GLY A 51 -24.34 1.22 7.83
C GLY A 51 -24.10 2.65 8.30
N ASP A 52 -22.87 3.14 8.17
CA ASP A 52 -22.46 4.51 8.49
C ASP A 52 -22.88 5.51 7.40
N LEU A 53 -23.27 5.03 6.21
CA LEU A 53 -23.82 5.85 5.12
C LEU A 53 -25.32 5.61 4.98
N VAL A 54 -26.09 6.70 5.05
CA VAL A 54 -27.57 6.65 5.01
C VAL A 54 -28.10 6.73 3.58
N THR A 55 -27.47 7.51 2.70
CA THR A 55 -27.93 7.71 1.32
C THR A 55 -26.78 7.63 0.31
N ILE A 56 -27.12 7.24 -0.93
CA ILE A 56 -26.20 7.17 -2.08
C ILE A 56 -26.93 7.63 -3.34
N GLY A 57 -26.21 8.06 -4.38
CA GLY A 57 -26.83 8.28 -5.69
C GLY A 57 -27.39 6.98 -6.26
N ALA A 58 -28.55 7.03 -6.92
CA ALA A 58 -29.15 5.85 -7.53
C ALA A 58 -28.23 5.22 -8.58
N ASP A 59 -27.65 6.05 -9.44
CA ASP A 59 -26.71 5.63 -10.48
C ASP A 59 -25.43 5.03 -9.88
N ASP A 60 -24.93 5.61 -8.79
CA ASP A 60 -23.75 5.10 -8.09
C ASP A 60 -24.01 3.70 -7.53
N TRP A 61 -25.17 3.50 -6.89
CA TRP A 61 -25.58 2.20 -6.38
C TRP A 61 -25.68 1.17 -7.49
N ASN A 62 -26.37 1.51 -8.58
CA ASN A 62 -26.55 0.63 -9.72
C ASN A 62 -25.21 0.24 -10.35
N ALA A 63 -24.29 1.19 -10.52
CA ALA A 63 -22.96 0.93 -11.03
C ALA A 63 -22.16 -0.03 -10.13
N ILE A 64 -22.21 0.16 -8.80
CA ILE A 64 -21.55 -0.76 -7.84
C ILE A 64 -22.10 -2.19 -8.01
N ILE A 65 -23.42 -2.35 -7.99
CA ILE A 65 -24.02 -3.68 -8.01
C ILE A 65 -23.82 -4.37 -9.37
N GLN A 66 -23.92 -3.64 -10.47
CA GLN A 66 -23.69 -4.20 -11.81
C GLN A 66 -22.28 -4.76 -11.97
N ILE A 67 -21.25 -4.07 -11.48
CA ILE A 67 -19.88 -4.58 -11.61
C ILE A 67 -19.68 -5.87 -10.82
N TYR A 68 -20.25 -6.00 -9.62
CA TYR A 68 -20.17 -7.26 -8.87
C TYR A 68 -20.95 -8.39 -9.56
N LYS A 69 -22.13 -8.10 -10.12
CA LYS A 69 -22.97 -9.11 -10.80
C LYS A 69 -22.37 -9.56 -12.14
N ASN A 70 -21.73 -8.64 -12.87
CA ASN A 70 -21.15 -8.89 -14.18
C ASN A 70 -19.67 -9.31 -14.12
N LEU A 71 -19.12 -9.56 -12.93
CA LEU A 71 -17.74 -9.94 -12.77
C LEU A 71 -17.50 -11.36 -13.33
N PRO A 72 -16.63 -11.53 -14.36
CA PRO A 72 -16.28 -12.83 -14.91
C PRO A 72 -15.79 -13.80 -13.82
N LEU A 73 -16.20 -15.07 -13.89
CA LEU A 73 -15.85 -16.10 -12.90
C LEU A 73 -14.34 -16.25 -12.71
N GLU A 74 -13.57 -16.14 -13.78
CA GLU A 74 -12.09 -16.18 -13.77
C GLU A 74 -11.44 -15.06 -12.93
N LEU A 75 -12.16 -13.96 -12.69
CA LEU A 75 -11.71 -12.87 -11.84
C LEU A 75 -12.14 -13.07 -10.38
N HIS A 76 -12.98 -14.06 -10.05
CA HIS A 76 -13.39 -14.31 -8.67
C HIS A 76 -12.18 -14.75 -7.84
N GLY A 77 -12.16 -14.35 -6.57
CA GLY A 77 -11.03 -14.59 -5.68
C GLY A 77 -9.79 -13.76 -6.00
N ALA A 78 -9.91 -12.69 -6.81
CA ALA A 78 -8.80 -11.77 -7.04
C ALA A 78 -8.23 -11.31 -5.69
N LYS A 79 -6.97 -11.69 -5.42
CA LYS A 79 -6.29 -11.48 -4.15
C LYS A 79 -6.45 -10.03 -3.72
N ASN A 80 -7.05 -9.82 -2.53
CA ASN A 80 -7.15 -8.59 -1.75
C ASN A 80 -6.05 -7.56 -2.05
N GLY A 81 -6.19 -6.79 -3.14
CA GLY A 81 -5.09 -6.02 -3.70
C GLY A 81 -3.87 -6.92 -3.99
N VAL A 82 -3.42 -6.93 -5.24
CA VAL A 82 -1.97 -6.89 -5.37
C VAL A 82 -1.59 -5.59 -4.67
N LYS A 83 -1.21 -5.62 -3.38
CA LYS A 83 -0.24 -4.66 -2.86
C LYS A 83 0.85 -4.82 -3.90
N ARG A 84 0.94 -3.90 -4.88
CA ARG A 84 2.16 -3.75 -5.65
C ARG A 84 3.17 -3.51 -4.55
N LYS A 85 3.84 -4.59 -4.17
CA LYS A 85 5.04 -4.55 -3.38
C LYS A 85 5.95 -3.82 -4.35
N ASN A 86 5.88 -2.49 -4.34
CA ASN A 86 6.83 -1.62 -5.01
C ASN A 86 8.09 -1.72 -4.19
N THR A 87 8.64 -2.93 -4.20
CA THR A 87 9.75 -3.37 -3.40
C THR A 87 10.62 -4.18 -4.31
N ILE A 88 11.89 -3.83 -4.31
CA ILE A 88 12.93 -4.48 -5.07
C ILE A 88 13.66 -5.47 -4.14
N PRO A 89 14.25 -6.54 -4.69
CA PRO A 89 15.13 -7.42 -3.93
C PRO A 89 16.26 -6.62 -3.30
N VAL A 90 16.59 -6.92 -2.03
CA VAL A 90 17.74 -6.31 -1.37
C VAL A 90 19.02 -6.86 -1.98
N SER A 91 19.81 -6.01 -2.63
CA SER A 91 21.11 -6.38 -3.20
C SER A 91 22.13 -6.74 -2.09
N SER A 92 23.11 -7.57 -2.44
CA SER A 92 24.26 -7.85 -1.56
C SER A 92 25.03 -6.56 -1.25
N GLU A 93 25.25 -5.71 -2.26
CA GLU A 93 25.90 -4.41 -2.11
C GLU A 93 25.27 -3.55 -1.01
N LEU A 94 23.93 -3.44 -0.99
CA LEU A 94 23.25 -2.65 0.03
C LEU A 94 23.49 -3.22 1.44
N ARG A 95 23.57 -4.54 1.58
CA ARG A 95 23.87 -5.19 2.87
C ARG A 95 25.30 -4.94 3.31
N ASP A 96 26.24 -4.98 2.37
CA ASP A 96 27.65 -4.71 2.63
C ASP A 96 27.84 -3.25 3.05
N MET A 97 27.19 -2.31 2.35
CA MET A 97 27.17 -0.88 2.71
C MET A 97 26.64 -0.63 4.13
N LEU A 98 25.51 -1.27 4.49
CA LEU A 98 24.94 -1.17 5.84
C LEU A 98 25.85 -1.82 6.88
N SER A 99 26.50 -2.92 6.52
CA SER A 99 27.44 -3.61 7.40
C SER A 99 28.67 -2.75 7.68
N GLU A 100 29.24 -2.12 6.66
CA GLU A 100 30.36 -1.20 6.76
C GLU A 100 29.99 0.01 7.66
N LEU A 101 28.89 0.72 7.36
CA LEU A 101 28.44 1.88 8.16
C LEU A 101 28.28 1.55 9.64
N PHE A 102 27.58 0.46 9.95
CA PHE A 102 27.28 0.10 11.33
C PHE A 102 28.44 -0.61 12.03
N SER A 103 29.41 -1.15 11.29
CA SER A 103 30.67 -1.64 11.85
C SER A 103 31.61 -0.49 12.23
N GLY A 104 31.58 0.62 11.48
CA GLY A 104 32.24 1.89 11.81
C GLY A 104 31.58 2.68 12.93
N GLN A 105 30.76 2.04 13.77
CA GLN A 105 30.06 2.61 14.93
C GLN A 105 29.07 3.76 14.63
N ILE A 106 28.70 4.00 13.36
CA ILE A 106 27.64 4.95 13.05
C ILE A 106 26.32 4.40 13.56
N SER A 107 25.69 5.11 14.50
CA SER A 107 24.38 4.72 15.00
C SER A 107 23.35 4.80 13.86
N PRO A 108 22.50 3.78 13.66
CA PRO A 108 21.39 3.84 12.70
C PRO A 108 20.47 5.05 12.90
N ARG A 109 20.43 5.60 14.12
CA ARG A 109 19.66 6.82 14.44
C ARG A 109 20.19 8.06 13.71
N ILE A 110 21.47 8.11 13.33
CA ILE A 110 22.05 9.23 12.60
C ILE A 110 21.42 9.31 11.21
N ILE A 111 21.31 8.17 10.51
CA ILE A 111 20.63 8.08 9.19
C ILE A 111 19.17 8.51 9.30
N LEU A 112 18.48 8.10 10.37
CA LEU A 112 17.06 8.40 10.58
C LEU A 112 16.78 9.84 11.04
N LYS A 113 17.82 10.63 11.37
CA LYS A 113 17.68 12.06 11.70
C LYS A 113 17.58 12.93 10.44
N ASP A 114 17.91 12.40 9.27
CA ASP A 114 17.74 13.11 8.01
C ASP A 114 16.25 13.43 7.78
N PRO A 115 15.87 14.69 7.50
CA PRO A 115 14.48 15.07 7.26
C PRO A 115 13.85 14.36 6.06
N ASN A 116 14.67 13.85 5.12
CA ASN A 116 14.22 13.08 3.96
C ASN A 116 14.13 11.58 4.23
N ALA A 117 14.40 11.12 5.46
CA ALA A 117 14.30 9.70 5.80
C ALA A 117 12.88 9.18 5.55
N PRO A 118 12.72 8.07 4.79
CA PRO A 118 11.41 7.49 4.54
C PRO A 118 10.70 7.13 5.84
N ARG A 119 9.43 7.55 6.00
CA ARG A 119 8.65 7.36 7.24
C ARG A 119 8.56 5.91 7.75
N LYS A 120 8.69 4.93 6.84
CA LYS A 120 8.63 3.49 7.17
C LYS A 120 9.98 2.90 7.57
N LEU A 121 11.07 3.64 7.37
CA LEU A 121 12.42 3.25 7.74
C LEU A 121 12.57 3.41 9.26
N SER A 122 13.08 2.38 9.92
CA SER A 122 13.25 2.36 11.38
C SER A 122 14.52 1.61 11.75
N VAL A 123 15.00 1.79 12.98
CA VAL A 123 16.22 1.11 13.47
C VAL A 123 16.09 -0.41 13.34
N GLY A 124 14.95 -0.98 13.75
CA GLY A 124 14.71 -2.42 13.61
C GLY A 124 14.71 -2.87 12.15
N ARG A 125 14.22 -2.03 11.23
CA ARG A 125 14.20 -2.32 9.79
C ARG A 125 15.60 -2.27 9.17
N LEU A 126 16.44 -1.32 9.59
CA LEU A 126 17.86 -1.23 9.20
C LEU A 126 18.66 -2.45 9.66
N HIS A 127 18.47 -2.89 10.92
CA HIS A 127 19.10 -4.12 11.40
C HIS A 127 18.59 -5.38 10.69
N ALA A 128 17.30 -5.44 10.36
CA ALA A 128 16.73 -6.55 9.59
C ALA A 128 17.27 -6.61 8.16
N LEU A 129 17.55 -5.47 7.54
CA LEU A 129 18.23 -5.38 6.24
C LEU A 129 19.69 -5.84 6.35
N LYS A 130 20.46 -5.32 7.32
CA LYS A 130 21.86 -5.71 7.57
C LYS A 130 22.02 -7.22 7.81
N SER A 131 21.16 -7.79 8.66
CA SER A 131 21.20 -9.22 9.01
C SER A 131 20.63 -10.15 7.92
N GLY A 132 20.14 -9.61 6.80
CA GLY A 132 19.55 -10.40 5.73
C GLY A 132 18.16 -10.98 6.04
N LYS A 133 17.58 -10.68 7.20
CA LYS A 133 16.21 -11.08 7.58
C LYS A 133 15.16 -10.47 6.65
N LEU A 134 15.46 -9.33 6.06
CA LEU A 134 14.57 -8.60 5.14
C LEU A 134 15.08 -8.75 3.70
N LEU A 135 14.28 -9.41 2.86
CA LEU A 135 14.67 -9.77 1.48
C LEU A 135 14.24 -8.76 0.41
N SER A 136 13.33 -7.83 0.76
CA SER A 136 12.77 -6.85 -0.19
C SER A 136 12.55 -5.48 0.45
N ILE A 137 12.96 -4.42 -0.22
CA ILE A 137 12.94 -3.03 0.28
C ILE A 137 12.24 -2.11 -0.73
N SER A 138 11.63 -0.99 -0.35
CA SER A 138 11.09 -0.07 -1.36
C SER A 138 12.20 0.68 -2.11
N PRO A 139 12.03 1.04 -3.40
CA PRO A 139 13.01 1.81 -4.17
C PRO A 139 13.47 3.10 -3.46
N ASP A 140 12.54 3.84 -2.86
CA ASP A 140 12.85 5.08 -2.13
C ASP A 140 13.73 4.84 -0.90
N GLU A 141 13.49 3.73 -0.19
CA GLU A 141 14.30 3.33 0.96
C GLU A 141 15.71 2.92 0.51
N GLU A 142 15.85 2.19 -0.59
CA GLU A 142 17.16 1.83 -1.14
C GLU A 142 17.93 3.07 -1.63
N ALA A 143 17.30 3.93 -2.42
CA ALA A 143 17.92 5.15 -2.93
C ALA A 143 18.40 6.05 -1.79
N PHE A 144 17.56 6.25 -0.78
CA PHE A 144 17.91 7.01 0.41
C PHE A 144 19.12 6.40 1.15
N LEU A 145 19.10 5.09 1.41
CA LEU A 145 20.21 4.42 2.12
C LEU A 145 21.54 4.51 1.38
N ARG A 146 21.52 4.38 0.05
CA ARG A 146 22.71 4.55 -0.79
C ARG A 146 23.23 5.99 -0.74
N ALA A 147 22.34 6.98 -0.79
CA ALA A 147 22.72 8.38 -0.65
C ALA A 147 23.31 8.70 0.73
N SER A 148 22.69 8.20 1.81
CA SER A 148 23.20 8.36 3.18
C SER A 148 24.57 7.73 3.35
N TYR A 149 24.80 6.54 2.79
CA TYR A 149 26.11 5.89 2.80
C TYR A 149 27.18 6.76 2.14
N SER A 150 26.92 7.27 0.93
CA SER A 150 27.87 8.12 0.20
C SER A 150 28.20 9.41 0.97
N SER A 151 27.19 10.06 1.57
CA SER A 151 27.40 11.26 2.37
C SER A 151 28.25 10.99 3.62
N LEU A 152 27.93 9.94 4.38
CA LEU A 152 28.62 9.62 5.63
C LEU A 152 30.04 9.06 5.41
N LYS A 153 30.26 8.31 4.32
CA LYS A 153 31.59 7.80 3.96
C LYS A 153 32.54 8.92 3.53
N ASN A 154 32.03 9.95 2.86
CA ASN A 154 32.83 11.10 2.46
C ASN A 154 33.24 11.97 3.66
N HIS A 155 32.36 12.15 4.65
CA HIS A 155 32.71 12.83 5.89
C HIS A 155 33.81 12.12 6.69
N SER A 156 33.85 10.78 6.67
CA SER A 156 34.89 10.01 7.36
C SER A 156 36.29 10.09 6.70
N LYS A 157 36.41 10.62 5.47
CA LYS A 157 37.68 10.76 4.74
C LYS A 157 38.21 12.20 4.69
N SER A 158 37.44 13.18 5.12
CA SER A 158 37.84 14.60 5.10
C SER A 158 38.54 15.06 6.38
N ASP A 159 38.68 14.19 7.38
CA ASP A 159 39.37 14.45 8.66
C ASP A 159 40.77 13.81 8.74
N THR A 160 41.39 13.45 7.60
CA THR A 160 42.80 13.03 7.49
C THR A 160 43.56 13.96 6.56
#